data_AF-M6WTL3-F1
#
_entry.id   AF-M6WTL3-F1
#
_cell.length_a   1.000
_cell.length_b   1.000
_cell.length_c   1.000
_cell.angle_alpha   90.00
_cell.angle_beta   90.00
_cell.angle_gamma   90.00
#
_symmetry.space_group_name_H-M   'P 1'
#
loop_
_entity.id
_entity.type
_entity.pdbx_description
1 polymer ?
#
loop_
_entity_poly.entity_id
_entity_poly.type
_entity_poly.pdbx_seq_one_letter_code
_entity_poly.pdbx_strand_id
1 'polypeptide(L)'
;MKENETLKQIVLKSLEEGVDSLIVSFPDVEKSSLRIKIEYSRDEKFGDYSTSFSLENSKLLKRNPIQVSKELVEILQKRTDLFEKVDFTPPGFVNFKISPSYLLEYIEKSILSGDHFPKVEHPLKINLEFVSANPTGPLNIVSARAAANGDTMASLLKAIGHNVDKEFYINDYGNQVFLLGVSTLVRIREIKGEFSTRQEADDTTPIDTILEKNILPAEGYRGEYIKDIANALLNEPKKSSQIETLLKEKKYRELAELCSIWTVENNLDWQRKDLDSFGVEFDNYFRERTLHESDKVLAVMKDLERAGKIFEEDGKKYFDLRNTETTRIGSWFETTEDRRIYSRISLIIRIKSSVDTIESTISGDRIIMVISRDFPERYKLLDIKRKILK
;
A
#
# COMPACT_ATOMS: atom_id res chain seq x y z
N MET A 1 -34.77 -2.90 -2.91
CA MET A 1 -33.35 -3.32 -2.91
C MET A 1 -32.55 -2.12 -2.47
N LYS A 2 -31.69 -2.25 -1.46
CA LYS A 2 -30.78 -1.13 -1.15
C LYS A 2 -29.77 -1.03 -2.29
N GLU A 3 -29.34 0.18 -2.62
CA GLU A 3 -28.38 0.47 -3.70
C GLU A 3 -27.07 -0.34 -3.58
N ASN A 4 -26.75 -0.81 -2.36
CA ASN A 4 -25.53 -1.55 -2.03
C ASN A 4 -25.74 -3.04 -1.70
N GLU A 5 -26.93 -3.60 -1.95
CA GLU A 5 -27.22 -4.99 -1.57
C GLU A 5 -26.89 -5.96 -2.72
N THR A 6 -25.87 -6.79 -2.53
CA THR A 6 -25.48 -7.83 -3.50
C THR A 6 -26.51 -8.96 -3.56
N LEU A 7 -26.62 -9.66 -4.70
CA LEU A 7 -27.42 -10.89 -4.81
C LEU A 7 -27.09 -11.91 -3.70
N LYS A 8 -25.81 -12.07 -3.37
CA LYS A 8 -25.38 -12.95 -2.27
C LYS A 8 -25.97 -12.51 -0.92
N GLN A 9 -26.01 -11.21 -0.62
CA GLN A 9 -26.64 -10.70 0.62
C GLN A 9 -28.16 -10.91 0.62
N ILE A 10 -28.82 -10.72 -0.53
CA ILE A 10 -30.27 -10.95 -0.68
C ILE A 10 -30.61 -12.42 -0.40
N VAL A 11 -29.85 -13.35 -0.96
CA VAL A 11 -30.04 -14.80 -0.74
C VAL A 11 -29.72 -15.17 0.70
N LEU A 12 -28.64 -14.63 1.28
CA LEU A 12 -28.28 -14.88 2.68
C LEU A 12 -29.40 -14.40 3.63
N LYS A 13 -29.94 -13.21 3.38
CA LYS A 13 -31.06 -12.68 4.15
C LYS A 13 -32.30 -13.55 4.02
N SER A 14 -32.61 -14.01 2.80
CA SER A 14 -33.71 -14.96 2.60
C SER A 14 -33.48 -16.28 3.36
N LEU A 15 -32.24 -16.77 3.43
CA LEU A 15 -31.88 -17.92 4.24
C LEU A 15 -32.08 -17.63 5.73
N GLU A 16 -31.63 -16.48 6.24
CA GLU A 16 -31.81 -16.08 7.63
C GLU A 16 -33.29 -16.01 8.04
N GLU A 17 -34.15 -15.46 7.17
CA GLU A 17 -35.61 -15.42 7.34
C GLU A 17 -36.23 -16.83 7.33
N GLY A 18 -35.71 -17.71 6.45
CA GLY A 18 -36.11 -19.12 6.41
C GLY A 18 -35.70 -19.88 7.67
N VAL A 19 -34.51 -19.61 8.20
CA VAL A 19 -34.03 -20.16 9.47
C VAL A 19 -34.87 -19.65 10.63
N ASP A 20 -35.27 -18.37 10.65
CA ASP A 20 -36.18 -17.83 11.67
C ASP A 20 -37.50 -18.60 11.72
N SER A 21 -38.05 -18.95 10.56
CA SER A 21 -39.27 -19.77 10.47
C SER A 21 -39.05 -21.21 10.92
N LEU A 22 -37.88 -21.78 10.62
CA LEU A 22 -37.52 -23.15 10.99
C LEU A 22 -37.33 -23.30 12.51
N ILE A 23 -36.58 -22.38 13.15
CA ILE A 23 -36.21 -22.47 14.57
C ILE A 23 -37.38 -22.31 15.53
N VAL A 24 -38.55 -21.85 15.08
CA VAL A 24 -39.80 -21.88 15.87
C VAL A 24 -40.12 -23.31 16.34
N SER A 25 -39.71 -24.32 15.57
CA SER A 25 -39.84 -25.74 15.95
C SER A 25 -38.74 -26.25 16.90
N PHE A 26 -37.82 -25.38 17.31
CA PHE A 26 -36.64 -25.67 18.14
C PHE A 26 -36.48 -24.60 19.24
N PRO A 27 -37.39 -24.57 20.24
CA PRO A 27 -37.46 -23.48 21.23
C PRO A 27 -36.20 -23.34 22.10
N ASP A 28 -35.39 -24.40 22.23
CA ASP A 28 -34.15 -24.40 23.02
C ASP A 28 -32.91 -23.95 22.22
N VAL A 29 -33.07 -23.58 20.95
CA VAL A 29 -31.95 -23.20 20.06
C VAL A 29 -31.94 -21.70 19.80
N GLU A 30 -30.93 -21.01 20.29
CA GLU A 30 -30.73 -19.59 19.98
C GLU A 30 -30.15 -19.39 18.57
N LYS A 31 -30.74 -18.50 17.77
CA LYS A 31 -30.27 -18.19 16.41
C LYS A 31 -28.80 -17.77 16.36
N SER A 32 -28.36 -16.99 17.34
CA SER A 32 -26.97 -16.51 17.49
C SER A 32 -25.94 -17.64 17.59
N SER A 33 -26.36 -18.84 18.04
CA SER A 33 -25.50 -20.02 18.12
C SER A 33 -25.36 -20.75 16.78
N LEU A 34 -26.21 -20.44 15.80
CA LEU A 34 -26.25 -21.11 14.51
C LEU A 34 -25.29 -20.47 13.51
N ARG A 35 -24.62 -21.31 12.72
CA ARG A 35 -23.81 -20.89 11.59
C ARG A 35 -24.70 -20.75 10.37
N ILE A 36 -25.04 -19.51 10.02
CA ILE A 36 -25.83 -19.19 8.83
C ILE A 36 -24.90 -18.51 7.82
N LYS A 37 -24.68 -19.17 6.69
CA LYS A 37 -23.85 -18.65 5.60
C LYS A 37 -24.29 -19.25 4.28
N ILE A 38 -23.91 -18.59 3.19
CA ILE A 38 -24.01 -19.13 1.84
C ILE A 38 -22.68 -19.02 1.11
N GLU A 39 -22.46 -19.95 0.19
CA GLU A 39 -21.31 -20.02 -0.69
C GLU A 39 -21.77 -20.03 -2.15
N TYR A 40 -20.90 -19.64 -3.07
CA TYR A 40 -21.17 -19.84 -4.49
C TYR A 40 -21.16 -21.35 -4.77
N SER A 41 -22.14 -21.81 -5.55
CA SER A 41 -22.14 -23.19 -6.00
C SER A 41 -20.92 -23.45 -6.89
N ARG A 42 -20.24 -24.58 -6.65
CA ARG A 42 -19.04 -24.97 -7.41
C ARG A 42 -19.37 -25.57 -8.79
N ASP A 43 -20.61 -25.96 -9.00
CA ASP A 43 -21.12 -26.64 -10.19
C ASP A 43 -22.53 -26.11 -10.46
N GLU A 44 -22.78 -25.65 -11.68
CA GLU A 44 -24.03 -25.02 -12.12
C GLU A 44 -25.26 -25.91 -11.93
N LYS A 45 -25.07 -27.25 -11.89
CA LYS A 45 -26.19 -28.18 -11.63
C LYS A 45 -26.77 -28.03 -10.23
N PHE A 46 -26.03 -27.42 -9.30
CA PHE A 46 -26.46 -27.10 -7.94
C PHE A 46 -26.89 -25.64 -7.82
N GLY A 47 -27.30 -25.00 -8.92
CA GLY A 47 -27.75 -23.61 -8.93
C GLY A 47 -26.60 -22.61 -8.72
N ASP A 48 -26.95 -21.41 -8.25
CA ASP A 48 -26.04 -20.27 -8.13
C ASP A 48 -25.37 -20.19 -6.75
N TYR A 49 -26.12 -20.55 -5.70
CA TYR A 49 -25.66 -20.53 -4.32
C TYR A 49 -25.99 -21.83 -3.60
N SER A 50 -25.24 -22.12 -2.54
CA SER A 50 -25.52 -23.25 -1.64
C SER A 50 -25.26 -22.89 -0.18
N THR A 51 -25.87 -23.64 0.73
CA THR A 51 -25.60 -23.58 2.16
C THR A 51 -25.41 -24.97 2.74
N SER A 52 -24.41 -25.09 3.62
CA SER A 52 -24.14 -26.25 4.48
C SER A 52 -24.87 -26.15 5.83
N PHE A 53 -25.81 -25.22 6.00
CA PHE A 53 -26.49 -24.92 7.26
C PHE A 53 -26.93 -26.18 8.03
N SER A 54 -27.64 -27.11 7.36
CA SER A 54 -28.15 -28.32 8.00
C SER A 54 -27.05 -29.24 8.53
N LEU A 55 -25.90 -29.29 7.84
CA LEU A 55 -24.74 -30.10 8.24
C LEU A 55 -24.01 -29.46 9.43
N GLU A 56 -23.71 -28.17 9.31
CA GLU A 56 -22.93 -27.43 10.31
C GLU A 56 -23.66 -27.28 11.64
N ASN A 57 -25.00 -27.23 11.61
CA ASN A 57 -25.82 -27.04 12.81
C ASN A 57 -26.49 -28.34 13.30
N SER A 58 -26.23 -29.48 12.69
CA SER A 58 -26.86 -30.77 13.00
C SER A 58 -26.79 -31.17 14.48
N LYS A 59 -25.67 -30.90 15.16
CA LYS A 59 -25.48 -31.18 16.59
C LYS A 59 -26.36 -30.30 17.48
N LEU A 60 -26.51 -29.02 17.12
CA LEU A 60 -27.33 -28.06 17.86
C LEU A 60 -28.82 -28.36 17.66
N LEU A 61 -29.21 -28.65 16.41
CA LEU A 61 -30.58 -28.97 16.04
C LEU A 61 -31.02 -30.38 16.46
N LYS A 62 -30.06 -31.27 16.81
CA LYS A 62 -30.29 -32.67 17.20
C LYS A 62 -31.19 -33.44 16.20
N ARG A 63 -31.13 -33.08 14.92
CA ARG A 63 -31.91 -33.70 13.84
C ARG A 63 -31.02 -34.14 12.69
N ASN A 64 -31.57 -35.07 11.89
CA ASN A 64 -30.92 -35.51 10.67
C ASN A 64 -30.79 -34.32 9.68
N PRO A 65 -29.59 -34.01 9.15
CA PRO A 65 -29.38 -32.91 8.22
C PRO A 65 -30.28 -32.95 6.99
N ILE A 66 -30.63 -34.14 6.50
CA ILE A 66 -31.52 -34.31 5.35
C ILE A 66 -32.94 -33.86 5.69
N GLN A 67 -33.42 -34.15 6.90
CA GLN A 67 -34.75 -33.70 7.35
C GLN A 67 -34.78 -32.18 7.50
N VAL A 68 -33.77 -31.61 8.16
CA VAL A 68 -33.60 -30.15 8.30
C VAL A 68 -33.56 -29.47 6.93
N SER A 69 -32.84 -30.04 5.96
CA SER A 69 -32.74 -29.50 4.60
C SER A 69 -34.09 -29.53 3.89
N LYS A 70 -34.88 -30.60 4.03
CA LYS A 70 -36.23 -30.70 3.44
C LYS A 70 -37.16 -29.63 4.01
N GLU A 71 -37.20 -29.48 5.33
CA GLU A 71 -38.02 -28.45 6.01
C GLU A 71 -37.60 -27.05 5.55
N LEU A 72 -36.30 -26.79 5.44
CA LEU A 72 -35.79 -25.50 4.98
C LEU A 72 -36.11 -25.22 3.50
N VAL A 73 -36.00 -26.23 2.63
CA VAL A 73 -36.43 -26.14 1.22
C VAL A 73 -37.92 -25.81 1.14
N GLU A 74 -38.78 -26.46 1.94
CA GLU A 74 -40.22 -26.21 1.95
C GLU A 74 -40.58 -24.76 2.32
N ILE A 75 -39.79 -24.14 3.20
CA ILE A 75 -39.94 -22.73 3.58
C ILE A 75 -39.45 -21.83 2.46
N LEU A 76 -38.22 -22.06 1.98
CA LEU A 76 -37.53 -21.15 1.06
C LEU A 76 -38.07 -21.20 -0.37
N GLN A 77 -38.57 -22.35 -0.83
CA GLN A 77 -39.17 -22.48 -2.18
C GLN A 77 -40.43 -21.61 -2.36
N LYS A 78 -41.03 -21.10 -1.27
CA LYS A 78 -42.17 -20.18 -1.33
C LYS A 78 -41.78 -18.79 -1.83
N ARG A 79 -40.50 -18.42 -1.81
CA ARG A 79 -39.95 -17.18 -2.37
C ARG A 79 -39.78 -17.28 -3.89
N THR A 80 -40.89 -17.54 -4.59
CA THR A 80 -40.92 -17.69 -6.06
C THR A 80 -40.63 -16.39 -6.80
N ASP A 81 -40.68 -15.25 -6.10
CA ASP A 81 -40.18 -13.96 -6.57
C ASP A 81 -38.66 -13.98 -6.79
N LEU A 82 -37.93 -14.70 -5.93
CA LEU A 82 -36.46 -14.70 -5.89
C LEU A 82 -35.85 -15.96 -6.49
N PHE A 83 -36.43 -17.13 -6.22
CA PHE A 83 -35.85 -18.42 -6.61
C PHE A 83 -36.65 -19.08 -7.73
N GLU A 84 -35.96 -19.48 -8.80
CA GLU A 84 -36.48 -20.45 -9.79
C GLU A 84 -36.65 -21.82 -9.12
N LYS A 85 -35.66 -22.19 -8.30
CA LYS A 85 -35.61 -23.49 -7.64
C LYS A 85 -34.85 -23.41 -6.32
N VAL A 86 -35.40 -24.06 -5.31
CA VAL A 86 -34.68 -24.41 -4.08
C VAL A 86 -34.75 -25.91 -3.93
N ASP A 87 -33.60 -26.58 -3.80
CA ASP A 87 -33.55 -28.02 -3.57
C ASP A 87 -32.49 -28.38 -2.54
N PHE A 88 -32.36 -29.67 -2.24
CA PHE A 88 -31.27 -30.15 -1.40
C PHE A 88 -30.57 -31.34 -2.04
N THR A 89 -29.28 -31.46 -1.74
CA THR A 89 -28.45 -32.59 -2.14
C THR A 89 -27.84 -33.28 -0.91
N PRO A 90 -27.79 -34.63 -0.88
CA PRO A 90 -27.08 -35.33 0.17
C PRO A 90 -25.61 -34.87 0.25
N PRO A 91 -25.03 -34.76 1.45
CA PRO A 91 -25.58 -35.18 2.74
C PRO A 91 -26.46 -34.15 3.47
N GLY A 92 -26.77 -32.99 2.90
CA GLY A 92 -27.57 -31.94 3.55
C GLY A 92 -27.23 -30.51 3.11
N PHE A 93 -26.82 -30.35 1.86
CA PHE A 93 -26.65 -29.03 1.26
C PHE A 93 -27.99 -28.56 0.71
N VAL A 94 -28.35 -27.30 0.97
CA VAL A 94 -29.51 -26.65 0.33
C VAL A 94 -28.97 -25.74 -0.77
N ASN A 95 -29.53 -25.87 -1.97
CA ASN A 95 -29.08 -25.19 -3.17
C ASN A 95 -30.14 -24.21 -3.66
N PHE A 96 -29.69 -23.09 -4.21
CA PHE A 96 -30.53 -21.99 -4.65
C PHE A 96 -30.24 -21.69 -6.11
N LYS A 97 -31.27 -21.70 -6.94
CA LYS A 97 -31.23 -21.15 -8.29
C LYS A 97 -32.10 -19.91 -8.35
N ILE A 98 -31.50 -18.78 -8.71
CA ILE A 98 -32.15 -17.48 -8.78
C ILE A 98 -33.08 -17.44 -9.98
N SER A 99 -34.24 -16.81 -9.80
CA SER A 99 -35.19 -16.61 -10.89
C SER A 99 -34.56 -15.74 -11.99
N PRO A 100 -34.63 -16.16 -13.28
CA PRO A 100 -34.20 -15.32 -14.39
C PRO A 100 -34.90 -13.96 -14.42
N SER A 101 -36.19 -13.89 -14.05
CA SER A 101 -36.91 -12.61 -14.01
C SER A 101 -36.37 -11.68 -12.92
N TYR A 102 -36.03 -12.23 -11.76
CA TYR A 102 -35.40 -11.47 -10.67
C TYR A 102 -34.02 -10.97 -11.07
N LEU A 103 -33.22 -11.81 -11.72
CA LEU A 103 -31.88 -11.44 -12.18
C LEU A 103 -31.92 -10.30 -13.20
N LEU A 104 -32.87 -10.35 -14.15
CA LEU A 104 -33.08 -9.27 -15.11
C LEU A 104 -33.47 -7.96 -14.42
N GLU A 105 -34.41 -8.01 -13.48
CA GLU A 105 -34.82 -6.82 -12.70
C GLU A 105 -33.67 -6.27 -11.85
N TYR A 106 -32.86 -7.15 -11.26
CA TYR A 106 -31.66 -6.78 -10.49
C TYR A 106 -30.64 -6.05 -11.37
N ILE A 107 -30.34 -6.60 -12.55
CA ILE A 107 -29.40 -6.01 -13.51
C ILE A 107 -29.94 -4.68 -14.03
N GLU A 108 -31.21 -4.61 -14.41
CA GLU A 108 -31.84 -3.36 -14.87
C GLU A 108 -31.73 -2.26 -13.81
N LYS A 109 -32.07 -2.56 -12.55
CA LYS A 109 -31.92 -1.61 -11.45
C LYS A 109 -30.47 -1.15 -11.25
N SER A 110 -29.51 -2.08 -11.32
CA SER A 110 -28.08 -1.77 -11.14
C SER A 110 -27.48 -0.97 -12.30
N ILE A 111 -27.95 -1.19 -13.54
CA ILE A 111 -27.51 -0.41 -14.70
C ILE A 111 -28.14 0.98 -14.67
N LEU A 112 -29.45 1.07 -14.38
CA LEU A 112 -30.18 2.34 -14.38
C LEU A 112 -29.80 3.27 -13.23
N SER A 113 -29.32 2.74 -12.09
CA SER A 113 -28.84 3.58 -10.99
C SER A 113 -27.57 4.35 -11.33
N GLY A 114 -26.77 3.88 -12.30
CA GLY A 114 -25.41 4.38 -12.55
C GLY A 114 -24.38 3.99 -11.48
N ASP A 115 -24.85 3.37 -10.39
CA ASP A 115 -24.02 2.83 -9.31
C ASP A 115 -23.64 1.39 -9.62
N HIS A 116 -22.54 1.24 -10.36
CA HIS A 116 -22.05 -0.05 -10.86
C HIS A 116 -21.44 -0.95 -9.78
N PHE A 117 -21.11 -0.39 -8.62
CA PHE A 117 -20.47 -1.11 -7.52
C PHE A 117 -21.19 -0.84 -6.20
N PRO A 118 -21.38 -1.86 -5.34
CA PRO A 118 -21.87 -1.66 -3.99
C PRO A 118 -20.93 -0.72 -3.23
N LYS A 119 -21.50 0.31 -2.60
CA LYS A 119 -20.77 1.23 -1.73
C LYS A 119 -20.79 0.76 -0.28
N VAL A 120 -19.71 1.05 0.43
CA VAL A 120 -19.63 0.84 1.88
C VAL A 120 -20.56 1.82 2.61
N GLU A 121 -21.16 1.36 3.71
CA GLU A 121 -22.04 2.20 4.54
C GLU A 121 -21.27 3.30 5.30
N HIS A 122 -20.00 3.03 5.62
CA HIS A 122 -19.13 3.94 6.36
C HIS A 122 -17.83 4.18 5.60
N PRO A 123 -17.80 5.15 4.67
CA PRO A 123 -16.59 5.52 3.93
C PRO A 123 -15.43 5.89 4.85
N LEU A 124 -14.32 5.19 4.67
CA LEU A 124 -13.03 5.50 5.31
C LEU A 124 -12.24 6.48 4.44
N LYS A 125 -11.43 7.32 5.09
CA LYS A 125 -10.40 8.11 4.42
C LYS A 125 -9.11 7.31 4.41
N ILE A 126 -8.57 7.05 3.22
CA ILE A 126 -7.43 6.16 3.01
C ILE A 126 -6.34 6.96 2.28
N ASN A 127 -5.13 6.94 2.81
CA ASN A 127 -3.93 7.38 2.09
C ASN A 127 -3.19 6.12 1.64
N LEU A 128 -3.15 5.87 0.33
CA LEU A 128 -2.50 4.70 -0.25
C LEU A 128 -1.17 5.11 -0.87
N GLU A 129 -0.08 4.69 -0.24
CA GLU A 129 1.28 4.90 -0.74
C GLU A 129 1.74 3.72 -1.60
N PHE A 130 2.29 4.00 -2.78
CA PHE A 130 2.86 2.97 -3.65
C PHE A 130 3.87 3.55 -4.65
N VAL A 131 4.61 2.65 -5.32
CA VAL A 131 5.80 2.93 -6.14
C VAL A 131 7.01 3.41 -5.33
N SER A 132 6.88 4.56 -4.64
CA SER A 132 7.85 5.25 -3.76
C SER A 132 9.32 4.96 -4.13
N ALA A 133 9.63 5.09 -5.42
CA ALA A 133 10.96 4.80 -5.92
C ALA A 133 11.90 5.92 -5.48
N ASN A 134 13.11 5.57 -5.05
CA ASN A 134 14.12 6.59 -4.77
C ASN A 134 14.33 7.46 -6.02
N PRO A 135 14.47 8.79 -5.87
CA PRO A 135 14.61 9.74 -6.99
C PRO A 135 16.03 9.72 -7.59
N THR A 136 16.62 8.53 -7.68
CA THR A 136 18.02 8.32 -8.02
C THR A 136 18.21 7.77 -9.42
N GLY A 137 17.13 7.58 -10.18
CA GLY A 137 17.18 7.10 -11.57
C GLY A 137 15.79 6.81 -12.14
N PRO A 138 15.73 6.33 -13.39
CA PRO A 138 14.48 6.02 -14.08
C PRO A 138 13.71 4.86 -13.42
N LEU A 139 12.40 4.80 -13.66
CA LEU A 139 11.58 3.67 -13.23
C LEU A 139 11.96 2.40 -14.02
N ASN A 140 11.63 1.25 -13.44
CA ASN A 140 11.87 -0.06 -14.04
C ASN A 140 10.62 -0.94 -13.92
N ILE A 141 10.69 -2.16 -14.46
CA ILE A 141 9.55 -3.10 -14.47
C ILE A 141 9.00 -3.41 -13.08
N VAL A 142 9.83 -3.39 -12.03
CA VAL A 142 9.39 -3.58 -10.64
C VAL A 142 8.52 -2.39 -10.19
N SER A 143 8.89 -1.19 -10.61
CA SER A 143 8.12 0.04 -10.35
C SER A 143 6.80 0.03 -11.10
N ALA A 144 6.77 -0.45 -12.35
CA ALA A 144 5.54 -0.63 -13.12
C ALA A 144 4.57 -1.63 -12.45
N ARG A 145 5.09 -2.75 -11.92
CA ARG A 145 4.28 -3.71 -11.14
C ARG A 145 3.65 -3.07 -9.90
N ALA A 146 4.44 -2.30 -9.15
CA ALA A 146 3.95 -1.59 -7.97
C ALA A 146 2.89 -0.54 -8.34
N ALA A 147 3.10 0.17 -9.46
CA ALA A 147 2.15 1.14 -10.00
C ALA A 147 0.80 0.49 -10.35
N ALA A 148 0.84 -0.61 -11.12
CA ALA A 148 -0.37 -1.35 -11.51
C ALA A 148 -1.15 -1.87 -10.29
N ASN A 149 -0.45 -2.46 -9.31
CA ASN A 149 -1.10 -2.99 -8.10
C ASN A 149 -1.72 -1.89 -7.23
N GLY A 150 -0.97 -0.80 -6.99
CA GLY A 150 -1.44 0.29 -6.15
C GLY A 150 -2.58 1.08 -6.77
N ASP A 151 -2.50 1.36 -8.07
CA ASP A 151 -3.56 2.08 -8.76
C ASP A 151 -4.85 1.26 -8.90
N THR A 152 -4.73 -0.06 -9.15
CA THR A 152 -5.88 -0.98 -9.15
C THR A 152 -6.55 -1.03 -7.77
N MET A 153 -5.75 -1.10 -6.70
CA MET A 153 -6.26 -1.10 -5.32
C MET A 153 -6.97 0.23 -5.00
N ALA A 154 -6.36 1.38 -5.35
CA ALA A 154 -6.98 2.68 -5.17
C ALA A 154 -8.32 2.78 -5.92
N SER A 155 -8.34 2.33 -7.18
CA SER A 155 -9.53 2.33 -8.02
C SER A 155 -10.64 1.46 -7.45
N LEU A 156 -10.32 0.25 -6.96
CA LEU A 156 -11.29 -0.63 -6.31
C LEU A 156 -11.85 -0.02 -5.02
N LEU A 157 -10.99 0.54 -4.17
CA LEU A 157 -11.40 1.18 -2.92
C LEU A 157 -12.29 2.41 -3.18
N LYS A 158 -11.95 3.24 -4.18
CA LYS A 158 -12.79 4.37 -4.63
C LYS A 158 -14.13 3.86 -5.19
N ALA A 159 -14.12 2.80 -6.00
CA ALA A 159 -15.33 2.24 -6.59
C ALA A 159 -16.35 1.74 -5.54
N ILE A 160 -15.87 1.18 -4.43
CA ILE A 160 -16.73 0.78 -3.30
C ILE A 160 -17.03 1.93 -2.33
N GLY A 161 -16.70 3.18 -2.67
CA GLY A 161 -17.13 4.38 -1.94
C GLY A 161 -16.18 4.90 -0.86
N HIS A 162 -14.94 4.41 -0.76
CA HIS A 162 -13.93 5.03 0.11
C HIS A 162 -13.36 6.33 -0.48
N ASN A 163 -12.89 7.23 0.40
CA ASN A 163 -12.12 8.40 -0.02
C ASN A 163 -10.63 8.02 -0.02
N VAL A 164 -10.02 7.87 -1.20
CA VAL A 164 -8.63 7.41 -1.32
C VAL A 164 -7.74 8.49 -1.92
N ASP A 165 -6.71 8.90 -1.19
CA ASP A 165 -5.60 9.71 -1.68
C ASP A 165 -4.47 8.77 -2.13
N LYS A 166 -4.01 8.86 -3.38
CA LYS A 166 -2.83 8.17 -3.89
C LYS A 166 -1.58 8.99 -3.60
N GLU A 167 -0.59 8.42 -2.92
CA GLU A 167 0.62 9.13 -2.52
C GLU A 167 1.90 8.46 -3.02
N PHE A 168 2.82 9.27 -3.55
CA PHE A 168 4.18 8.86 -3.88
C PHE A 168 5.12 9.47 -2.84
N TYR A 169 5.82 8.63 -2.08
CA TYR A 169 6.83 9.10 -1.13
C TYR A 169 8.20 9.23 -1.82
N ILE A 170 8.78 10.42 -1.73
CA ILE A 170 10.05 10.80 -2.34
C ILE A 170 11.11 10.85 -1.24
N ASN A 171 12.06 9.93 -1.33
CA ASN A 171 13.23 9.91 -0.48
C ASN A 171 14.35 10.82 -1.04
N ASP A 172 14.22 12.13 -0.82
CA ASP A 172 15.16 13.17 -1.30
C ASP A 172 16.10 13.72 -0.21
N TYR A 173 16.38 12.90 0.80
CA TYR A 173 17.26 13.25 1.92
C TYR A 173 18.40 12.24 2.13
N GLY A 174 19.51 12.73 2.69
CA GLY A 174 20.64 11.91 3.14
C GLY A 174 21.77 11.73 2.12
N ASN A 175 22.79 10.96 2.53
CA ASN A 175 24.08 10.86 1.81
C ASN A 175 23.96 10.30 0.38
N GLN A 176 22.97 9.45 0.11
CA GLN A 176 22.77 8.88 -1.24
C GLN A 176 22.38 9.96 -2.25
N VAL A 177 21.56 10.94 -1.85
CA VAL A 177 21.21 12.10 -2.68
C VAL A 177 22.44 12.96 -2.95
N PHE A 178 23.29 13.15 -1.95
CA PHE A 178 24.55 13.86 -2.15
C PHE A 178 25.49 13.12 -3.12
N LEU A 179 25.65 11.80 -2.97
CA LEU A 179 26.44 10.97 -3.90
C LEU A 179 25.91 10.99 -5.33
N LEU A 180 24.59 11.13 -5.52
CA LEU A 180 23.96 11.34 -6.83
C LEU A 180 24.41 12.68 -7.45
N GLY A 181 24.46 13.74 -6.65
CA GLY A 181 25.01 15.03 -7.09
C GLY A 181 26.50 14.98 -7.41
N VAL A 182 27.31 14.30 -6.59
CA VAL A 182 28.74 14.06 -6.88
C VAL A 182 28.90 13.33 -8.21
N SER A 183 28.11 12.28 -8.43
CA SER A 183 28.16 11.50 -9.67
C SER A 183 27.79 12.35 -10.89
N THR A 184 26.78 13.21 -10.75
CA THR A 184 26.37 14.16 -11.79
C THR A 184 27.48 15.16 -12.10
N LEU A 185 28.13 15.72 -11.07
CA LEU A 185 29.25 16.64 -11.23
C LEU A 185 30.43 15.99 -11.96
N VAL A 186 30.76 14.74 -11.64
CA VAL A 186 31.80 13.99 -12.36
C VAL A 186 31.46 13.90 -13.85
N ARG A 187 30.20 13.57 -14.19
CA ARG A 187 29.75 13.52 -15.60
C ARG A 187 29.77 14.89 -16.28
N ILE A 188 29.40 15.96 -15.58
CA ILE A 188 29.50 17.34 -16.11
C ILE A 188 30.95 17.66 -16.50
N ARG A 189 31.91 17.32 -15.63
CA ARG A 189 33.33 17.57 -15.87
C ARG A 189 33.89 16.71 -17.01
N GLU A 190 33.46 15.44 -17.11
CA GLU A 190 33.75 14.59 -18.27
C GLU A 190 33.26 15.22 -19.58
N ILE A 191 32.02 15.72 -19.62
CA ILE A 191 31.45 16.38 -20.81
C ILE A 191 32.23 17.65 -21.17
N LYS A 192 32.73 18.39 -20.17
CA LYS A 192 33.61 19.56 -20.35
C LYS A 192 35.07 19.20 -20.69
N GLY A 193 35.39 17.92 -20.85
CA GLY A 193 36.69 17.44 -21.33
C GLY A 193 37.69 17.07 -20.23
N GLU A 194 37.28 17.06 -18.96
CA GLU A 194 38.14 16.60 -17.88
C GLU A 194 38.16 15.07 -17.79
N PHE A 195 39.32 14.51 -17.44
CA PHE A 195 39.42 13.08 -17.15
C PHE A 195 38.84 12.77 -15.77
N SER A 196 38.14 11.64 -15.65
CA SER A 196 37.66 11.13 -14.36
C SER A 196 38.34 9.79 -14.05
N THR A 197 38.53 9.52 -12.77
CA THR A 197 38.87 8.17 -12.29
C THR A 197 37.76 7.66 -11.38
N ARG A 198 37.91 6.43 -10.86
CA ARG A 198 36.90 5.81 -10.03
C ARG A 198 37.55 5.13 -8.82
N GLN A 199 36.88 5.21 -7.68
CA GLN A 199 37.20 4.38 -6.53
C GLN A 199 36.69 2.95 -6.72
N GLU A 200 37.57 1.98 -6.52
CA GLU A 200 37.22 0.55 -6.55
C GLU A 200 36.46 0.12 -5.29
N ALA A 201 36.81 0.69 -4.14
CA ALA A 201 36.17 0.42 -2.85
C ALA A 201 36.03 1.72 -2.04
N ASP A 202 35.09 1.73 -1.10
CA ASP A 202 34.95 2.79 -0.09
C ASP A 202 36.21 2.81 0.80
N ASP A 203 36.81 3.98 0.95
CA ASP A 203 38.04 4.21 1.72
C ASP A 203 37.93 5.49 2.55
N THR A 204 38.99 5.86 3.26
CA THR A 204 38.98 7.05 4.12
C THR A 204 39.31 8.35 3.37
N THR A 205 39.29 8.34 2.03
CA THR A 205 39.58 9.53 1.22
C THR A 205 38.53 10.61 1.51
N PRO A 206 38.95 11.84 1.89
CA PRO A 206 38.02 12.93 2.12
C PRO A 206 37.21 13.27 0.86
N ILE A 207 35.93 13.57 1.04
CA ILE A 207 35.02 13.89 -0.07
C ILE A 207 35.50 15.08 -0.91
N ASP A 208 36.14 16.07 -0.28
CA ASP A 208 36.69 17.23 -0.99
C ASP A 208 37.84 16.80 -1.93
N THR A 209 38.66 15.83 -1.53
CA THR A 209 39.71 15.25 -2.39
C THR A 209 39.11 14.50 -3.58
N ILE A 210 38.04 13.73 -3.35
CA ILE A 210 37.30 13.02 -4.41
C ILE A 210 36.78 14.03 -5.44
N LEU A 211 36.14 15.09 -4.95
CA LEU A 211 35.59 16.16 -5.76
C LEU A 211 36.67 16.91 -6.54
N GLU A 212 37.76 17.35 -5.90
CA GLU A 212 38.85 18.07 -6.57
C GLU A 212 39.47 17.26 -7.70
N LYS A 213 39.73 15.97 -7.46
CA LYS A 213 40.39 15.05 -8.41
C LYS A 213 39.45 14.43 -9.44
N ASN A 214 38.18 14.84 -9.47
CA ASN A 214 37.16 14.33 -10.38
C ASN A 214 36.99 12.80 -10.31
N ILE A 215 36.96 12.26 -9.09
CA ILE A 215 36.87 10.82 -8.84
C ILE A 215 35.40 10.45 -8.64
N LEU A 216 34.92 9.43 -9.35
CA LEU A 216 33.62 8.82 -9.08
C LEU A 216 33.72 7.96 -7.80
N PRO A 217 32.94 8.25 -6.73
CA PRO A 217 32.97 7.44 -5.52
C PRO A 217 32.60 5.99 -5.78
N ALA A 218 33.05 5.08 -4.92
CA ALA A 218 32.71 3.65 -5.03
C ALA A 218 31.19 3.45 -5.00
N GLU A 219 30.50 4.13 -4.09
CA GLU A 219 29.04 4.15 -3.95
C GLU A 219 28.34 5.17 -4.86
N GLY A 220 29.07 5.76 -5.82
CA GLY A 220 28.53 6.71 -6.79
C GLY A 220 27.66 6.05 -7.85
N TYR A 221 26.75 6.83 -8.42
CA TYR A 221 25.82 6.41 -9.47
C TYR A 221 26.51 6.39 -10.82
N ARG A 222 26.41 5.25 -11.52
CA ARG A 222 27.21 4.99 -12.73
C ARG A 222 26.41 4.93 -14.02
N GLY A 223 25.08 4.94 -13.92
CA GLY A 223 24.22 4.74 -15.08
C GLY A 223 24.39 5.84 -16.13
N GLU A 224 24.24 5.46 -17.39
CA GLU A 224 24.36 6.41 -18.52
C GLU A 224 23.34 7.55 -18.43
N TYR A 225 22.18 7.31 -17.83
CA TYR A 225 21.17 8.33 -17.56
C TYR A 225 21.73 9.53 -16.76
N ILE A 226 22.78 9.37 -15.94
CA ILE A 226 23.42 10.48 -15.24
C ILE A 226 24.11 11.43 -16.22
N LYS A 227 24.68 10.91 -17.32
CA LYS A 227 25.25 11.75 -18.39
C LYS A 227 24.16 12.48 -19.14
N ASP A 228 23.02 11.85 -19.38
CA ASP A 228 21.87 12.51 -20.01
C ASP A 228 21.36 13.68 -19.15
N ILE A 229 21.30 13.48 -17.83
CA ILE A 229 20.97 14.55 -16.88
C ILE A 229 22.04 15.64 -16.92
N ALA A 230 23.33 15.29 -16.84
CA ALA A 230 24.42 16.27 -16.90
C ALA A 230 24.35 17.13 -18.18
N ASN A 231 24.06 16.53 -19.33
CA ASN A 231 23.82 17.25 -20.58
C ASN A 231 22.59 18.16 -20.49
N ALA A 232 21.47 17.69 -19.92
CA ALA A 232 20.28 18.50 -19.74
C ALA A 232 20.54 19.74 -18.85
N LEU A 233 21.32 19.57 -17.78
CA LEU A 233 21.71 20.67 -16.89
C LEU A 233 22.60 21.71 -17.59
N LEU A 234 23.53 21.25 -18.43
CA LEU A 234 24.40 22.12 -19.24
C LEU A 234 23.64 22.86 -20.36
N ASN A 235 22.55 22.26 -20.85
CA ASN A 235 21.68 22.88 -21.86
C ASN A 235 20.70 23.90 -21.28
N GLU A 236 20.49 23.91 -19.97
CA GLU A 236 19.66 24.93 -19.31
C GLU A 236 20.50 26.18 -19.00
N PRO A 237 20.24 27.36 -19.63
CA PRO A 237 21.15 28.50 -19.57
C PRO A 237 21.50 28.99 -18.16
N LYS A 238 20.52 29.01 -17.25
CA LYS A 238 20.71 29.45 -15.86
C LYS A 238 21.63 28.50 -15.08
N LYS A 239 21.35 27.20 -15.15
CA LYS A 239 22.17 26.18 -14.48
C LYS A 239 23.56 26.11 -15.08
N SER A 240 23.65 26.16 -16.42
CA SER A 240 24.93 26.17 -17.14
C SER A 240 25.84 27.32 -16.70
N SER A 241 25.32 28.55 -16.67
CA SER A 241 26.07 29.71 -16.18
C SER A 241 26.54 29.55 -14.72
N GLN A 242 25.70 28.96 -13.86
CA GLN A 242 26.03 28.74 -12.45
C GLN A 242 27.09 27.64 -12.28
N ILE A 243 26.98 26.54 -13.04
CA ILE A 243 27.97 25.46 -13.10
C ILE A 243 29.33 26.02 -13.49
N GLU A 244 29.40 26.84 -14.55
CA GLU A 244 30.67 27.43 -15.02
C GLU A 244 31.32 28.33 -13.98
N THR A 245 30.52 29.13 -13.29
CA THR A 245 31.00 30.01 -12.21
C THR A 245 31.62 29.19 -11.08
N LEU A 246 30.90 28.18 -10.57
CA LEU A 246 31.36 27.38 -9.43
C LEU A 246 32.56 26.48 -9.77
N LEU A 247 32.63 25.96 -11.00
CA LEU A 247 33.81 25.23 -11.49
C LEU A 247 35.05 26.13 -11.53
N LYS A 248 34.92 27.36 -12.05
CA LYS A 248 36.03 28.33 -12.11
C LYS A 248 36.52 28.73 -10.70
N GLU A 249 35.60 28.86 -9.76
CA GLU A 249 35.89 29.14 -8.35
C GLU A 249 36.38 27.92 -7.56
N LYS A 250 36.40 26.72 -8.18
CA LYS A 250 36.74 25.44 -7.53
C LYS A 250 35.85 25.11 -6.32
N LYS A 251 34.61 25.59 -6.32
CA LYS A 251 33.61 25.33 -5.27
C LYS A 251 32.87 24.02 -5.55
N TYR A 252 33.62 22.91 -5.62
CA TYR A 252 33.07 21.62 -6.07
C TYR A 252 32.00 21.06 -5.14
N ARG A 253 32.13 21.28 -3.83
CA ARG A 253 31.16 20.78 -2.86
C ARG A 253 29.80 21.49 -2.99
N GLU A 254 29.81 22.81 -3.05
CA GLU A 254 28.59 23.61 -3.30
C GLU A 254 27.94 23.20 -4.64
N LEU A 255 28.75 22.99 -5.67
CA LEU A 255 28.26 22.53 -6.96
C LEU A 255 27.67 21.12 -6.90
N ALA A 256 28.26 20.19 -6.13
CA ALA A 256 27.72 18.86 -5.93
C ALA A 256 26.39 18.88 -5.18
N GLU A 257 26.23 19.77 -4.20
CA GLU A 257 24.96 19.98 -3.48
C GLU A 257 23.86 20.49 -4.43
N LEU A 258 24.18 21.46 -5.29
CA LEU A 258 23.25 21.93 -6.34
C LEU A 258 22.90 20.83 -7.35
N CYS A 259 23.90 20.09 -7.82
CA CYS A 259 23.68 18.95 -8.70
C CYS A 259 22.78 17.89 -8.06
N SER A 260 22.90 17.67 -6.75
CA SER A 260 22.04 16.72 -6.03
C SER A 260 20.56 17.12 -6.16
N ILE A 261 20.25 18.39 -5.94
CA ILE A 261 18.89 18.93 -6.06
C ILE A 261 18.41 18.81 -7.51
N TRP A 262 19.19 19.30 -8.47
CA TRP A 262 18.77 19.32 -9.86
C TRP A 262 18.60 17.92 -10.46
N THR A 263 19.45 16.97 -10.08
CA THR A 263 19.35 15.58 -10.55
C THR A 263 18.14 14.87 -9.94
N VAL A 264 17.84 15.12 -8.67
CA VAL A 264 16.60 14.62 -8.03
C VAL A 264 15.36 15.15 -8.77
N GLU A 265 15.28 16.46 -9.03
CA GLU A 265 14.14 17.05 -9.74
C GLU A 265 14.00 16.48 -11.16
N ASN A 266 15.10 16.35 -11.90
CA ASN A 266 15.05 15.77 -13.25
C ASN A 266 14.56 14.31 -13.22
N ASN A 267 15.06 13.49 -12.29
CA ASN A 267 14.60 12.12 -12.14
C ASN A 267 13.11 12.07 -11.81
N LEU A 268 12.63 12.92 -10.91
CA LEU A 268 11.21 12.96 -10.55
C LEU A 268 10.32 13.37 -11.73
N ASP A 269 10.77 14.32 -12.55
CA ASP A 269 10.05 14.69 -13.76
C ASP A 269 9.97 13.54 -14.77
N TRP A 270 11.04 12.76 -14.92
CA TRP A 270 11.02 11.53 -15.75
C TRP A 270 10.10 10.47 -15.15
N GLN A 271 10.22 10.19 -13.86
CA GLN A 271 9.38 9.21 -13.17
C GLN A 271 7.88 9.57 -13.27
N ARG A 272 7.53 10.85 -13.15
CA ARG A 272 6.15 11.34 -13.35
C ARG A 272 5.66 11.08 -14.76
N LYS A 273 6.44 11.45 -15.77
CA LYS A 273 6.07 11.19 -17.18
C LYS A 273 5.91 9.71 -17.48
N ASP A 274 6.78 8.87 -16.93
CA ASP A 274 6.66 7.42 -17.06
C ASP A 274 5.35 6.93 -16.44
N LEU A 275 5.02 7.38 -15.23
CA LEU A 275 3.77 7.02 -14.54
C LEU A 275 2.52 7.52 -15.27
N ASP A 276 2.52 8.77 -15.74
CA ASP A 276 1.43 9.35 -16.52
C ASP A 276 1.21 8.55 -17.81
N SER A 277 2.30 8.20 -18.51
CA SER A 277 2.21 7.37 -19.72
C SER A 277 1.73 5.93 -19.44
N PHE A 278 1.97 5.45 -18.21
CA PHE A 278 1.48 4.17 -17.72
C PHE A 278 0.03 4.22 -17.22
N GLY A 279 -0.58 5.41 -17.19
CA GLY A 279 -1.96 5.64 -16.75
C GLY A 279 -2.12 5.74 -15.23
N VAL A 280 -1.04 6.03 -14.50
CA VAL A 280 -1.05 6.12 -13.03
C VAL A 280 -0.75 7.54 -12.59
N GLU A 281 -1.77 8.22 -12.09
CA GLU A 281 -1.66 9.57 -11.53
C GLU A 281 -1.61 9.53 -10.00
N PHE A 282 -0.92 10.47 -9.35
CA PHE A 282 -0.85 10.58 -7.90
C PHE A 282 -1.51 11.87 -7.41
N ASP A 283 -2.22 11.79 -6.29
CA ASP A 283 -2.86 12.94 -5.64
C ASP A 283 -1.84 13.78 -4.83
N ASN A 284 -0.79 13.13 -4.30
CA ASN A 284 0.28 13.79 -3.54
C ASN A 284 1.67 13.20 -3.81
N TYR A 285 2.68 14.07 -3.88
CA TYR A 285 4.10 13.70 -3.89
C TYR A 285 4.75 14.21 -2.60
N PHE A 286 4.95 13.33 -1.63
CA PHE A 286 5.46 13.70 -0.33
C PHE A 286 6.98 13.63 -0.27
N ARG A 287 7.65 14.67 0.24
CA ARG A 287 9.12 14.80 0.26
C ARG A 287 9.70 14.55 1.65
N GLU A 288 10.63 13.60 1.77
CA GLU A 288 11.28 13.26 3.05
C GLU A 288 12.02 14.44 3.68
N ARG A 289 12.67 15.27 2.85
CA ARG A 289 13.34 16.50 3.32
C ARG A 289 12.46 17.34 4.25
N THR A 290 11.16 17.45 3.94
CA THR A 290 10.22 18.28 4.72
C THR A 290 10.00 17.75 6.14
N LEU A 291 10.21 16.44 6.38
CA LEU A 291 10.15 15.85 7.73
C LEU A 291 11.38 16.18 8.56
N HIS A 292 12.55 16.20 7.93
CA HIS A 292 13.80 16.56 8.60
C HIS A 292 13.90 18.05 8.91
N GLU A 293 13.43 18.92 7.99
CA GLU A 293 13.44 20.37 8.18
C GLU A 293 12.45 20.85 9.26
N SER A 294 11.42 20.06 9.56
CA SER A 294 10.36 20.44 10.50
C SER A 294 10.59 19.97 11.95
N ASP A 295 11.76 19.40 12.27
CA ASP A 295 12.10 18.78 13.57
C ASP A 295 11.11 17.69 14.07
N LYS A 296 10.12 17.30 13.25
CA LYS A 296 9.05 16.38 13.65
C LYS A 296 9.56 14.97 13.89
N VAL A 297 10.63 14.56 13.21
CA VAL A 297 11.32 13.29 13.47
C VAL A 297 11.85 13.25 14.91
N LEU A 298 12.43 14.35 15.39
CA LEU A 298 12.95 14.45 16.75
C LEU A 298 11.82 14.46 17.79
N ALA A 299 10.68 15.07 17.47
CA ALA A 299 9.50 15.04 18.32
C ALA A 299 8.98 13.61 18.52
N VAL A 300 8.79 12.86 17.42
CA VAL A 300 8.34 11.47 17.48
C VAL A 300 9.33 10.58 18.25
N MET A 301 10.64 10.78 18.08
CA MET A 301 11.64 10.05 18.84
C MET A 301 11.50 10.30 20.35
N LYS A 302 11.28 11.54 20.77
CA LYS A 302 11.03 11.88 22.19
C LYS A 302 9.75 11.23 22.71
N ASP A 303 8.71 11.13 21.89
CA ASP A 303 7.45 10.47 22.27
C ASP A 303 7.64 8.98 22.49
N LEU A 304 8.39 8.33 21.59
CA LEU A 304 8.75 6.92 21.69
C LEU A 304 9.60 6.60 22.92
N GLU A 305 10.54 7.48 23.26
CA GLU A 305 11.33 7.40 24.49
C GLU A 305 10.45 7.56 25.73
N ARG A 306 9.56 8.56 25.75
CA ARG A 306 8.59 8.77 26.83
C ARG A 306 7.66 7.57 27.02
N ALA A 307 7.29 6.91 25.93
CA ALA A 307 6.44 5.70 25.95
C ALA A 307 7.20 4.43 26.37
N GLY A 308 8.50 4.50 26.66
CA GLY A 308 9.32 3.35 27.02
C GLY A 308 9.47 2.34 25.89
N LYS A 309 9.31 2.78 24.63
CA LYS A 309 9.39 1.94 23.44
C LYS A 309 10.75 2.00 22.74
N ILE A 310 11.68 2.80 23.27
CA ILE A 310 13.06 2.86 22.81
C ILE A 310 13.95 2.19 23.84
N PHE A 311 14.82 1.30 23.38
CA PHE A 311 15.93 0.77 24.16
C PHE A 311 17.26 1.10 23.49
N GLU A 312 18.34 1.11 24.27
CA GLU A 312 19.68 1.41 23.77
C GLU A 312 20.56 0.16 23.83
N GLU A 313 21.28 -0.11 22.74
CA GLU A 313 22.23 -1.21 22.62
C GLU A 313 23.41 -0.75 21.73
N ASP A 314 24.66 -0.99 22.13
CA ASP A 314 25.85 -0.52 21.40
C ASP A 314 25.86 0.98 21.04
N GLY A 315 25.33 1.83 21.93
CA GLY A 315 25.23 3.28 21.71
C GLY A 315 24.23 3.69 20.63
N LYS A 316 23.32 2.79 20.24
CA LYS A 316 22.26 3.04 19.25
C LYS A 316 20.90 2.82 19.90
N LYS A 317 19.94 3.66 19.51
CA LYS A 317 18.55 3.57 19.95
C LYS A 317 17.75 2.67 18.99
N TYR A 318 16.97 1.76 19.56
CA TYR A 318 16.14 0.77 18.84
C TYR A 318 14.71 0.83 19.33
N PHE A 319 13.76 0.57 18.44
CA PHE A 319 12.35 0.42 18.79
C PHE A 319 12.07 -0.99 19.30
N ASP A 320 11.48 -1.11 20.49
CA ASP A 320 11.15 -2.40 21.10
C ASP A 320 9.82 -2.97 20.56
N LEU A 321 9.94 -3.90 19.61
CA LEU A 321 8.82 -4.62 19.02
C LEU A 321 8.22 -5.71 19.93
N ARG A 322 8.89 -6.07 21.04
CA ARG A 322 8.49 -7.21 21.88
C ARG A 322 7.34 -6.87 22.83
N ASN A 323 7.09 -5.58 23.07
CA ASN A 323 6.13 -5.07 24.05
C ASN A 323 5.01 -4.24 23.40
N THR A 324 4.74 -4.45 22.11
CA THR A 324 3.58 -3.86 21.42
C THR A 324 2.46 -4.87 21.39
N GLU A 325 1.73 -5.02 22.50
CA GLU A 325 0.34 -5.45 22.38
C GLU A 325 -0.39 -4.48 21.44
N THR A 326 -1.37 -5.01 20.71
CA THR A 326 -2.24 -4.39 19.70
C THR A 326 -3.10 -3.22 20.22
N THR A 327 -2.58 -2.45 21.16
CA THR A 327 -3.19 -1.25 21.72
C THR A 327 -3.13 -0.14 20.68
N ARG A 328 -4.29 0.44 20.32
CA ARG A 328 -4.46 1.53 19.35
C ARG A 328 -3.38 2.62 19.53
N ILE A 329 -2.34 2.56 18.68
CA ILE A 329 -1.15 3.42 18.77
C ILE A 329 -1.47 4.89 18.38
N GLY A 330 -2.69 5.16 17.92
CA GLY A 330 -3.16 6.53 17.66
C GLY A 330 -3.40 7.38 18.93
N SER A 331 -3.50 6.79 20.13
CA SER A 331 -3.82 7.57 21.35
C SER A 331 -2.64 8.32 21.98
N TRP A 332 -1.41 8.08 21.50
CA TRP A 332 -0.18 8.61 22.12
C TRP A 332 0.24 9.98 21.59
N PHE A 333 -0.39 10.45 20.51
CA PHE A 333 0.03 11.67 19.81
C PHE A 333 -1.07 12.73 19.83
N GLU A 334 -0.67 13.96 20.17
CA GLU A 334 -1.57 15.10 20.40
C GLU A 334 -2.17 15.64 19.10
N THR A 335 -1.45 15.58 17.98
CA THR A 335 -1.92 16.11 16.69
C THR A 335 -2.10 15.03 15.62
N THR A 336 -2.98 15.30 14.66
CA THR A 336 -3.23 14.42 13.49
C THR A 336 -1.99 14.29 12.60
N GLU A 337 -1.12 15.30 12.61
CA GLU A 337 0.09 15.33 11.80
C GLU A 337 1.21 14.49 12.41
N ASP A 338 1.39 14.54 13.73
CA ASP A 338 2.31 13.66 14.46
C ASP A 338 1.91 12.19 14.30
N ARG A 339 0.61 11.89 14.28
CA ARG A 339 0.10 10.54 13.99
C ARG A 339 0.48 10.06 12.60
N ARG A 340 0.50 10.93 11.58
CA ARG A 340 0.90 10.57 10.19
C ARG A 340 2.38 10.25 10.09
N ILE A 341 3.20 11.03 10.78
CA ILE A 341 4.65 10.85 10.80
C ILE A 341 4.99 9.58 11.57
N TYR A 342 4.34 9.36 12.71
CA TYR A 342 4.47 8.12 13.46
C TYR A 342 4.03 6.90 12.65
N SER A 343 2.86 6.95 11.99
CA SER A 343 2.41 5.85 11.16
C SER A 343 3.44 5.49 10.10
N ARG A 344 4.05 6.49 9.45
CA ARG A 344 5.12 6.26 8.46
C ARG A 344 6.38 5.68 9.08
N ILE A 345 6.85 6.20 10.23
CA ILE A 345 7.99 5.64 10.95
C ILE A 345 7.72 4.18 11.37
N SER A 346 6.52 3.89 11.88
CA SER A 346 6.12 2.53 12.29
C SER A 346 6.03 1.57 11.11
N LEU A 347 5.63 2.06 9.93
CA LEU A 347 5.57 1.29 8.71
C LEU A 347 6.96 1.08 8.11
N ILE A 348 7.82 2.10 8.09
CA ILE A 348 9.23 1.97 7.69
C ILE A 348 9.93 0.89 8.53
N ILE A 349 9.57 0.74 9.81
CA ILE A 349 10.09 -0.31 10.70
C ILE A 349 9.51 -1.68 10.34
N ARG A 350 8.21 -1.79 10.04
CA ARG A 350 7.54 -3.06 9.69
C ARG A 350 7.88 -3.57 8.27
N ILE A 351 7.94 -2.68 7.27
CA ILE A 351 8.31 -2.96 5.87
C ILE A 351 9.68 -3.65 5.77
N LYS A 352 10.60 -3.36 6.69
CA LYS A 352 11.92 -4.03 6.73
C LYS A 352 11.89 -5.50 7.15
N SER A 353 10.72 -6.05 7.51
CA SER A 353 10.59 -7.38 8.10
C SER A 353 9.81 -8.42 7.28
N SER A 354 9.14 -8.06 6.18
CA SER A 354 8.27 -9.03 5.47
C SER A 354 8.14 -8.85 3.94
N VAL A 355 7.81 -9.98 3.29
CA VAL A 355 7.57 -10.19 1.84
C VAL A 355 6.43 -9.30 1.33
N ASP A 356 6.37 -8.93 0.04
CA ASP A 356 5.32 -8.09 -0.62
C ASP A 356 4.01 -8.02 0.20
N THR A 357 3.90 -7.00 1.04
CA THR A 357 2.85 -6.89 2.07
C THR A 357 2.12 -5.57 1.88
N ILE A 358 0.80 -5.65 2.03
CA ILE A 358 -0.02 -4.47 2.25
C ILE A 358 -0.02 -4.24 3.75
N GLU A 359 0.71 -3.23 4.19
CA GLU A 359 0.68 -2.82 5.59
C GLU A 359 -0.31 -1.69 5.76
N SER A 360 -1.08 -1.72 6.85
CA SER A 360 -2.02 -0.65 7.17
C SER A 360 -1.88 -0.21 8.63
N THR A 361 -2.12 1.07 8.85
CA THR A 361 -2.12 1.69 10.17
C THR A 361 -3.12 2.83 10.22
N ILE A 362 -3.58 3.18 11.43
CA ILE A 362 -4.60 4.21 11.65
C ILE A 362 -3.93 5.48 12.17
N SER A 363 -4.13 6.59 11.46
CA SER A 363 -3.66 7.92 11.82
C SER A 363 -4.83 8.89 11.88
N GLY A 364 -5.31 9.15 13.10
CA GLY A 364 -6.50 9.98 13.31
C GLY A 364 -7.75 9.35 12.71
N ASP A 365 -8.41 10.06 11.80
CA ASP A 365 -9.56 9.58 11.01
C ASP A 365 -9.17 8.92 9.68
N ARG A 366 -7.86 8.76 9.42
CA ARG A 366 -7.33 8.18 8.19
C ARG A 366 -6.69 6.82 8.41
N ILE A 367 -6.80 5.97 7.40
CA ILE A 367 -5.99 4.75 7.28
C ILE A 367 -4.85 5.05 6.31
N ILE A 368 -3.62 4.74 6.72
CA ILE A 368 -2.47 4.76 5.82
C ILE A 368 -2.19 3.32 5.43
N MET A 369 -2.18 3.08 4.13
CA MET A 369 -1.87 1.80 3.52
C MET A 369 -0.62 1.97 2.67
N VAL A 370 0.35 1.07 2.80
CA VAL A 370 1.55 1.11 1.96
C VAL A 370 1.79 -0.25 1.34
N ILE A 371 2.10 -0.21 0.05
CA ILE A 371 2.47 -1.37 -0.74
C ILE A 371 4.00 -1.36 -0.85
N SER A 372 4.67 -2.11 0.02
CA SER A 372 6.13 -2.19 0.02
C SER A 372 6.68 -3.28 -0.88
N ARG A 373 7.90 -3.05 -1.37
CA ARG A 373 8.69 -4.04 -2.11
C ARG A 373 9.39 -4.98 -1.14
N ASP A 374 9.51 -6.24 -1.52
CA ASP A 374 10.44 -7.19 -0.92
C ASP A 374 11.91 -6.87 -1.31
N PHE A 375 12.84 -7.12 -0.40
CA PHE A 375 14.27 -7.32 -0.70
C PHE A 375 14.58 -8.79 -0.37
N PRO A 376 15.18 -9.58 -1.29
CA PRO A 376 15.37 -11.01 -1.07
C PRO A 376 16.12 -11.30 0.24
N GLU A 377 15.68 -12.36 0.93
CA GLU A 377 16.00 -12.81 2.30
C GLU A 377 17.49 -12.81 2.75
N ARG A 378 18.46 -12.58 1.86
CA ARG A 378 19.90 -12.59 2.20
C ARG A 378 20.41 -11.36 2.98
N TYR A 379 19.57 -10.36 3.24
CA TYR A 379 19.97 -9.13 3.94
C TYR A 379 19.40 -8.96 5.36
N LYS A 380 18.72 -9.97 5.92
CA LYS A 380 17.91 -9.85 7.15
C LYS A 380 18.65 -9.58 8.48
N LEU A 381 19.98 -9.34 8.51
CA LEU A 381 20.69 -9.09 9.78
C LEU A 381 21.83 -8.04 9.74
N LEU A 382 22.19 -7.48 8.58
CA LEU A 382 23.33 -6.54 8.52
C LEU A 382 22.97 -5.05 8.46
N ASP A 383 21.77 -4.67 7.99
CA ASP A 383 21.49 -3.25 7.67
C ASP A 383 20.73 -2.44 8.73
N ILE A 384 20.41 -3.05 9.88
CA ILE A 384 19.99 -2.30 11.07
C ILE A 384 21.18 -1.51 11.66
N LYS A 385 22.43 -1.86 11.31
CA LYS A 385 23.62 -1.23 11.90
C LYS A 385 23.99 0.15 11.36
N ARG A 386 23.44 0.66 10.24
CA ARG A 386 24.06 1.82 9.54
C ARG A 386 23.24 3.09 9.32
N LYS A 387 21.93 3.16 9.56
CA LYS A 387 21.12 4.31 9.07
C LYS A 387 20.23 5.06 10.07
N ILE A 388 20.23 4.69 11.36
CA ILE A 388 19.48 5.49 12.37
C ILE A 388 20.37 6.55 13.04
N LEU A 389 21.69 6.50 12.85
CA LEU A 389 22.63 7.51 13.34
C LEU A 389 23.68 7.80 12.26
N LYS A 390 23.37 8.75 11.38
CA LYS A 390 24.32 9.66 10.73
C LYS A 390 23.60 10.88 10.19
#